data_AF-A0A515KIM5-F1
#
_entry.id   AF-A0A515KIM5-F1
#
_cell.length_a   1.000
_cell.length_b   1.000
_cell.length_c   1.000
_cell.angle_alpha   90.00
_cell.angle_beta   90.00
_cell.angle_gamma   90.00
#
_symmetry.space_group_name_H-M   'P 1'
#
loop_
_entity.id
_entity.type
_entity.pdbx_description
1 polymer ?
#
loop_
_entity_poly.entity_id
_entity_poly.type
_entity_poly.pdbx_seq_one_letter_code
_entity_poly.pdbx_strand_id
1 'polypeptide(L)'
;MHPAARLQSDRLIAEYQRWMAVAEDERSPAPGWWWGPAMAWWEMPAELPGDLAKRLGLPEGAAHAQAAQLFLDALAGQSALSWPEQFPRRYRPAYPNDAPAEAG
;
A
#
# COMPACT_ATOMS: atom_id res chain seq x y z
N MET A 1 4.03 9.07 -20.03
CA MET A 1 3.08 9.34 -18.93
C MET A 1 3.04 10.83 -18.64
N HIS A 2 1.87 11.42 -18.38
CA HIS A 2 1.72 12.85 -18.03
C HIS A 2 2.28 13.15 -16.63
N PRO A 3 2.86 14.34 -16.35
CA PRO A 3 3.49 14.64 -15.05
C PRO A 3 2.59 14.42 -13.82
N ALA A 4 1.31 14.78 -13.91
CA ALA A 4 0.35 14.54 -12.83
C ALA A 4 0.12 13.04 -12.55
N ALA A 5 0.01 12.22 -13.59
CA ALA A 5 -0.11 10.77 -13.45
C ALA A 5 1.17 10.15 -12.87
N ARG A 6 2.33 10.72 -13.19
CA ARG A 6 3.61 10.32 -12.60
C ARG A 6 3.64 10.58 -11.09
N LEU A 7 3.25 11.78 -10.66
CA LEU A 7 3.20 12.13 -9.23
C LEU A 7 2.25 11.21 -8.44
N GLN A 8 1.07 10.91 -9.02
CA GLN A 8 0.12 9.97 -8.43
C GLN A 8 0.70 8.56 -8.31
N SER A 9 1.42 8.10 -9.33
CA SER A 9 2.12 6.81 -9.33
C SER A 9 3.17 6.74 -8.24
N ASP A 10 3.99 7.79 -8.13
CA ASP A 10 5.05 7.87 -7.12
C ASP A 10 4.49 7.84 -5.70
N ARG A 11 3.39 8.57 -5.46
CA ARG A 11 2.67 8.57 -4.18
C ARG A 11 2.10 7.20 -3.85
N LEU A 12 1.38 6.59 -4.80
CA LEU A 12 0.74 5.28 -4.62
C LEU A 12 1.78 4.21 -4.23
N ILE A 13 2.89 4.15 -4.95
CA ILE A 13 3.98 3.19 -4.67
C ILE A 13 4.63 3.49 -3.32
N ALA A 14 4.86 4.76 -2.98
CA ALA A 14 5.43 5.13 -1.68
C ALA A 14 4.51 4.74 -0.51
N GLU A 15 3.20 4.91 -0.65
CA GLU A 15 2.22 4.44 0.34
C GLU A 15 2.27 2.92 0.48
N TYR A 16 2.25 2.17 -0.62
CA TYR A 16 2.34 0.71 -0.58
C TYR A 16 3.62 0.20 0.07
N GLN A 17 4.78 0.78 -0.26
CA GLN A 17 6.05 0.41 0.37
C GLN A 17 6.05 0.69 1.88
N ARG A 18 5.50 1.84 2.32
CA ARG A 18 5.36 2.16 3.75
C ARG A 18 4.42 1.18 4.46
N TRP A 19 3.36 0.76 3.80
CA TRP A 19 2.41 -0.24 4.31
C TRP A 19 3.06 -1.62 4.43
N MET A 20 3.74 -2.08 3.38
CA MET A 20 4.46 -3.37 3.37
C MET A 20 5.61 -3.44 4.38
N ALA A 21 6.21 -2.30 4.73
CA ALA A 21 7.27 -2.22 5.74
C ALA A 21 6.78 -2.47 7.19
N VAL A 22 5.47 -2.39 7.44
CA VAL A 22 4.87 -2.72 8.74
C VAL A 22 4.62 -4.22 8.80
N ALA A 23 4.94 -4.87 9.93
CA ALA A 23 4.63 -6.28 10.15
C ALA A 23 3.12 -6.54 10.04
N GLU A 24 2.72 -7.69 9.48
CA GLU A 24 1.32 -7.98 9.13
C GLU A 24 0.35 -7.86 10.31
N ASP A 25 0.78 -8.26 11.51
CA ASP A 25 0.02 -8.19 12.76
C ASP A 25 -0.18 -6.76 13.28
N GLU A 26 0.70 -5.83 12.90
CA GLU A 26 0.63 -4.42 13.27
C GLU A 26 0.05 -3.54 12.14
N ARG A 27 -0.08 -4.09 10.93
CA ARG A 27 -0.40 -3.36 9.72
C ARG A 27 -1.89 -3.09 9.59
N SER A 28 -2.25 -1.85 9.28
CA SER A 28 -3.64 -1.49 8.98
C SER A 28 -4.19 -2.34 7.82
N PRO A 29 -5.52 -2.48 7.67
CA PRO A 29 -6.08 -2.91 6.40
C PRO A 29 -5.48 -2.11 5.23
N ALA A 30 -5.56 -2.63 4.01
CA ALA A 30 -5.16 -1.85 2.85
C ALA A 30 -6.18 -0.70 2.68
N PRO A 31 -5.72 0.51 2.38
CA PRO A 31 -6.63 1.63 2.29
C PRO A 31 -7.47 1.58 1.01
N GLY A 32 -8.79 1.78 1.16
CA GLY A 32 -9.74 1.77 0.04
C GLY A 32 -9.44 2.83 -1.04
N TRP A 33 -8.71 3.91 -0.70
CA TRP A 33 -8.31 4.93 -1.69
C TRP A 33 -7.29 4.44 -2.71
N TRP A 34 -6.72 3.23 -2.56
CA TRP A 34 -5.90 2.60 -3.60
C TRP A 34 -6.72 2.02 -4.76
N TRP A 35 -8.02 1.75 -4.56
CA TRP A 35 -8.86 1.11 -5.57
C TRP A 35 -8.88 1.89 -6.89
N GLY A 36 -9.15 3.19 -6.85
CA GLY A 36 -9.25 4.03 -8.05
C GLY A 36 -7.97 4.01 -8.91
N PRO A 37 -6.80 4.35 -8.34
CA PRO A 37 -5.52 4.26 -9.05
C PRO A 37 -5.18 2.85 -9.55
N ALA A 38 -5.48 1.81 -8.77
CA ALA A 38 -5.24 0.42 -9.18
C ALA A 38 -6.08 0.05 -10.41
N MET A 39 -7.36 0.42 -10.44
CA MET A 39 -8.23 0.23 -11.61
C MET A 39 -7.72 1.00 -12.83
N ALA A 40 -7.28 2.24 -12.65
CA ALA A 40 -6.70 3.03 -13.75
C ALA A 40 -5.43 2.40 -14.34
N TRP A 41 -4.61 1.74 -13.51
CA TRP A 41 -3.44 0.98 -13.98
C TRP A 41 -3.82 -0.34 -14.63
N TRP A 42 -4.84 -1.03 -14.11
CA TRP A 42 -5.36 -2.27 -14.70
C TRP A 42 -5.83 -2.07 -16.14
N GLU A 43 -6.49 -0.93 -16.42
CA GLU A 43 -6.97 -0.57 -17.75
C GLU A 43 -5.88 0.01 -18.66
N MET A 44 -4.65 0.22 -18.16
CA MET A 44 -3.57 0.81 -18.94
C MET A 44 -2.78 -0.27 -19.69
N PRO A 45 -2.83 -0.31 -21.04
CA PRO A 45 -2.17 -1.36 -21.82
C PRO A 45 -0.65 -1.15 -21.96
N ALA A 46 -0.09 -0.11 -21.34
CA ALA A 46 1.31 0.25 -21.47
C ALA A 46 2.20 -0.48 -20.46
N GLU A 47 3.48 -0.63 -20.79
CA GLU A 47 4.51 -1.06 -19.86
C GLU A 47 4.70 -0.02 -18.74
N LEU A 48 4.92 -0.53 -17.53
CA LEU A 48 5.26 0.26 -16.37
C LEU A 48 6.70 0.82 -16.55
N PRO A 49 6.94 2.11 -16.30
CA PRO A 49 8.29 2.65 -16.29
C PRO A 49 9.22 1.83 -15.40
N GLY A 50 10.40 1.46 -15.90
CA GLY A 50 11.28 0.49 -15.24
C GLY A 50 11.70 0.87 -13.81
N ASP A 51 11.78 2.17 -13.52
CA ASP A 51 12.08 2.66 -12.18
C ASP A 51 10.92 2.43 -11.18
N LEU A 52 9.67 2.48 -11.65
CA LEU A 52 8.49 2.13 -10.87
C LEU A 52 8.38 0.62 -10.70
N ALA A 53 8.65 -0.16 -11.75
CA ALA A 53 8.69 -1.62 -11.69
C ALA A 53 9.70 -2.09 -10.63
N LYS A 54 10.91 -1.53 -10.65
CA LYS A 54 11.95 -1.82 -9.65
C LYS A 54 11.50 -1.52 -8.23
N ARG A 55 10.80 -0.40 -7.99
CA ARG A 55 10.29 -0.04 -6.65
C ARG A 55 9.22 -1.01 -6.15
N LEU A 56 8.47 -1.62 -7.05
CA LEU A 56 7.47 -2.64 -6.74
C LEU A 56 8.04 -4.07 -6.73
N GLY A 57 9.34 -4.25 -6.99
CA GLY A 57 9.96 -5.58 -7.09
C GLY A 57 9.52 -6.37 -8.33
N LEU A 58 9.02 -5.68 -9.36
CA LEU A 58 8.59 -6.28 -10.62
C LEU A 58 9.76 -6.30 -11.64
N PRO A 59 9.75 -7.27 -12.57
CA PRO A 59 10.74 -7.31 -13.64
C PRO A 59 10.62 -6.09 -14.57
N GLU A 60 11.71 -5.77 -15.26
CA GLU A 60 11.69 -4.78 -16.34
C GLU A 60 10.73 -5.22 -17.46
N GLY A 61 9.99 -4.27 -18.03
CA GLY A 61 8.93 -4.55 -19.01
C GLY A 61 7.61 -5.04 -18.41
N ALA A 62 7.47 -5.06 -17.07
CA ALA A 62 6.19 -5.39 -16.44
C ALA A 62 5.07 -4.44 -16.88
N ALA A 63 3.86 -4.96 -17.08
CA ALA A 63 2.70 -4.18 -17.44
C ALA A 63 2.13 -3.42 -16.23
N HIS A 64 1.44 -2.29 -16.47
CA HIS A 64 0.69 -1.60 -15.41
C HIS A 64 -0.35 -2.52 -14.75
N ALA A 65 -0.95 -3.45 -15.48
CA ALA A 65 -1.87 -4.44 -14.93
C ALA A 65 -1.21 -5.35 -13.87
N GLN A 66 0.05 -5.74 -14.07
CA GLN A 66 0.79 -6.53 -13.07
C GLN A 66 1.05 -5.72 -11.80
N ALA A 67 1.33 -4.42 -11.95
CA ALA A 67 1.48 -3.52 -10.82
C ALA A 67 0.16 -3.27 -10.09
N ALA A 68 -0.94 -3.08 -10.83
CA ALA A 68 -2.29 -2.94 -10.28
C ALA A 68 -2.69 -4.15 -9.43
N GLN A 69 -2.35 -5.36 -9.87
CA GLN A 69 -2.67 -6.59 -9.16
C GLN A 69 -2.14 -6.58 -7.71
N LEU A 70 -0.95 -6.02 -7.45
CA LEU A 70 -0.40 -5.92 -6.09
C LEU A 70 -1.31 -5.15 -5.13
N PHE A 71 -1.98 -4.10 -5.61
CA PHE A 71 -2.91 -3.30 -4.80
C PHE A 71 -4.28 -3.95 -4.68
N LEU A 72 -4.77 -4.57 -5.77
CA LEU A 72 -6.03 -5.29 -5.77
C LEU A 72 -5.98 -6.52 -4.86
N ASP A 73 -4.87 -7.27 -4.89
CA ASP A 73 -4.60 -8.38 -3.98
C ASP A 73 -4.52 -7.90 -2.53
N ALA A 74 -3.88 -6.75 -2.29
CA ALA A 74 -3.85 -6.18 -0.95
C ALA A 74 -5.27 -5.87 -0.45
N LEU A 75 -6.16 -5.36 -1.31
CA LEU A 75 -7.57 -5.06 -0.97
C LEU A 75 -8.46 -6.30 -0.88
N ALA A 76 -8.10 -7.38 -1.56
CA ALA A 76 -8.90 -8.59 -1.64
C ALA A 76 -9.14 -9.22 -0.25
N GLY A 77 -10.38 -9.65 -0.01
CA GLY A 77 -10.75 -10.35 1.22
C GLY A 77 -10.85 -9.46 2.47
N GLN A 78 -10.61 -8.16 2.37
CA GLN A 78 -10.79 -7.25 3.51
C GLN A 78 -12.28 -7.00 3.80
N SER A 79 -12.63 -7.08 5.08
CA SER A 79 -13.97 -6.75 5.60
C SER A 79 -14.01 -5.42 6.35
N ALA A 80 -12.86 -4.73 6.48
CA ALA A 80 -12.72 -3.47 7.19
C ALA A 80 -11.91 -2.47 6.36
N LEU A 81 -12.27 -1.19 6.47
CA LEU A 81 -11.55 -0.10 5.82
C LEU A 81 -10.46 0.45 6.73
N SER A 82 -9.33 0.85 6.15
CA SER A 82 -8.35 1.67 6.84
C SER A 82 -8.81 3.11 6.98
N TRP A 83 -8.71 3.62 8.20
CA TRP A 83 -8.87 5.04 8.49
C TRP A 83 -7.55 5.79 8.19
N PRO A 84 -7.59 6.98 7.58
CA PRO A 84 -6.39 7.77 7.28
C PRO A 84 -5.45 7.96 8.48
N GLU A 85 -6.01 8.11 9.69
CA GLU A 85 -5.28 8.33 10.93
C GLU A 85 -4.54 7.08 11.44
N GLN A 86 -4.92 5.91 10.93
CA GLN A 86 -4.39 4.60 11.32
C GLN A 86 -3.52 3.97 10.23
N PHE A 87 -3.18 4.72 9.18
CA PHE A 87 -2.29 4.23 8.14
C PHE A 87 -0.83 4.62 8.45
N PRO A 88 0.17 3.72 8.32
CA PRO A 88 0.07 2.33 7.87
C PRO A 88 -0.09 1.30 9.01
N ARG A 89 -0.12 1.72 10.27
CA ARG A 89 -0.16 0.85 11.46
C ARG A 89 -1.52 0.93 12.12
N ARG A 90 -2.17 -0.21 12.39
CA ARG A 90 -3.39 -0.24 13.21
C ARG A 90 -3.13 0.51 14.50
N TYR A 91 -4.07 1.37 14.89
CA TYR A 91 -4.00 1.96 16.22
C TYR A 91 -4.11 0.84 17.24
N ARG A 92 -3.02 0.56 17.95
CA ARG A 92 -3.08 -0.20 19.21
C ARG A 92 -3.37 0.85 20.28
N PRO A 93 -4.57 0.88 20.89
CA PRO A 93 -4.72 1.61 22.14
C PRO A 93 -3.70 1.03 23.11
N ALA A 94 -2.85 1.84 23.72
CA ALA A 94 -2.04 1.38 24.85
C ALA A 94 -3.03 0.88 25.90
N TYR A 95 -3.05 -0.43 26.16
CA TYR A 95 -3.86 -0.94 27.25
C TYR A 95 -3.13 -0.60 28.55
N PRO A 96 -3.84 -0.24 29.63
CA PRO A 96 -3.21 0.15 30.90
C PRO A 96 -2.29 -0.92 31.52
N ASN A 97 -2.28 -2.14 30.99
CA ASN A 97 -1.44 -3.25 31.45
C ASN A 97 -0.10 -3.39 30.69
N ASP A 98 0.21 -2.46 29.77
CA ASP A 98 1.49 -2.40 29.04
C ASP A 98 2.57 -1.61 29.82
N ALA A 99 2.29 -1.14 31.04
CA ALA A 99 3.29 -0.53 31.90
C ALA A 99 4.32 -1.59 32.34
N PRO A 100 5.63 -1.31 32.30
CA PRO A 100 6.61 -2.23 32.87
C PRO A 100 6.27 -2.44 34.34
N ALA A 101 6.27 -3.70 34.78
CA ALA A 101 6.12 -4.03 36.19
C ALA A 101 7.18 -3.25 36.97
N GLU A 102 6.76 -2.21 37.68
CA GLU A 102 7.60 -1.46 38.61
C GLU A 102 8.27 -2.49 39.52
N ALA A 103 9.59 -2.60 39.41
CA ALA A 103 10.39 -3.47 40.24
C ALA A 103 10.20 -3.06 41.71
N GLY A 104 9.79 -4.02 42.54
CA GLY A 104 9.53 -3.83 43.97
C GLY A 104 10.75 -3.48 44.80
#